data_AF-A0A2W1NVG5-F1
#
_entry.id   AF-A0A2W1NVG5-F1
#
_cell.length_a   1.000
_cell.length_b   1.000
_cell.length_c   1.000
_cell.angle_alpha   90.00
_cell.angle_beta   90.00
_cell.angle_gamma   90.00
#
_symmetry.space_group_name_H-M   'P 1'
#
loop_
_entity.id
_entity.type
_entity.pdbx_description
1 polymer ?
#
loop_
_entity_poly.entity_id
_entity_poly.type
_entity_poly.pdbx_seq_one_letter_code
_entity_poly.pdbx_strand_id
1 'polypeptide(L)' 'MENLVGTVALGSILCKRCGTLIDTLDTDKVTIYYSDCRQEACVKEGTENKEREYEA' A
#
# COMPACT_ATOMS: atom_id res chain seq x y z
N MET A 1 30.06 5.86 -18.06
CA MET A 1 28.97 5.18 -17.33
C MET A 1 28.13 6.26 -16.70
N GLU A 2 26.92 6.47 -17.21
CA GLU A 2 25.98 7.41 -16.63
C GLU A 2 25.42 6.76 -15.36
N ASN A 3 25.73 7.34 -14.19
CA ASN A 3 25.12 6.91 -12.94
C ASN A 3 23.66 7.34 -12.96
N LEU A 4 22.73 6.40 -13.21
CA LEU A 4 21.31 6.65 -12.97
C LEU A 4 21.09 6.71 -11.46
N VAL A 5 21.13 7.92 -10.92
CA VAL A 5 20.59 8.21 -9.59
C VAL A 5 19.07 8.28 -9.73
N GLY A 6 18.40 7.14 -9.59
CA GLY A 6 16.95 7.07 -9.49
C GLY A 6 16.50 7.44 -8.07
N THR A 7 15.49 8.29 -7.94
CA THR A 7 14.82 8.52 -6.65
C THR A 7 13.92 7.32 -6.32
N VAL A 8 14.02 6.80 -5.10
CA VAL A 8 13.20 5.68 -4.62
C VAL A 8 12.13 6.22 -3.69
N ALA A 9 10.86 6.05 -4.06
CA ALA A 9 9.73 6.35 -3.17
C ALA A 9 9.70 5.33 -2.02
N LEU A 10 9.80 5.79 -0.77
CA LEU A 10 9.80 4.93 0.43
C LEU A 10 8.40 4.76 1.03
N GLY A 11 7.40 5.50 0.55
CA GLY A 11 6.02 5.40 0.98
C GLY A 11 5.22 4.52 0.03
N SER A 12 4.35 3.68 0.58
CA SER A 12 3.37 2.90 -0.19
C SER A 12 1.98 3.10 0.37
N ILE A 13 0.98 3.30 -0.49
CA ILE A 13 -0.43 3.32 -0.11
C ILE A 13 -1.04 2.00 -0.54
N LEU A 14 -1.48 1.18 0.43
CA LEU A 14 -2.15 -0.08 0.17
C LEU A 14 -3.66 0.05 0.41
N CYS A 15 -4.43 -0.78 -0.27
CA CYS A 15 -5.83 -0.96 0.07
C CYS A 15 -5.96 -1.67 1.42
N LYS A 16 -6.70 -1.09 2.36
CA LYS A 16 -6.92 -1.67 3.70
C LYS A 16 -7.75 -2.96 3.67
N ARG A 17 -8.44 -3.23 2.56
CA ARG A 17 -9.31 -4.41 2.38
C ARG A 17 -8.61 -5.52 1.60
N CYS A 18 -8.16 -5.22 0.37
CA CYS A 18 -7.59 -6.23 -0.53
C CYS A 18 -6.04 -6.22 -0.58
N GLY A 19 -5.38 -5.30 0.13
CA GLY A 19 -3.92 -5.21 0.16
C GLY A 19 -3.26 -4.71 -1.14
N THR A 20 -4.04 -4.41 -2.18
CA THR A 20 -3.50 -3.94 -3.46
C THR A 20 -2.77 -2.61 -3.31
N LEU A 21 -1.62 -2.47 -3.98
CA LEU A 21 -0.91 -1.19 -4.09
C LEU A 21 -1.78 -0.19 -4.87
N ILE A 22 -2.09 0.92 -4.21
CA ILE A 22 -2.83 2.05 -4.79
C ILE A 22 -1.85 3.03 -5.41
N ASP A 23 -0.82 3.42 -4.65
CA ASP A 23 0.18 4.42 -5.09
C ASP A 23 1.46 4.34 -4.25
N THR A 24 2.49 5.07 -4.65
CA THR A 24 3.71 5.32 -3.88
C THR A 24 3.86 6.79 -3.52
N LEU A 25 4.56 7.06 -2.42
CA LEU A 25 4.80 8.40 -1.90
C LEU A 25 6.29 8.59 -1.66
N ASP A 26 6.80 9.78 -1.97
CA ASP A 26 8.14 10.17 -1.55
C ASP A 26 8.08 10.53 -0.05
N THR A 27 8.77 9.72 0.77
CA THR A 27 8.77 9.87 2.21
C THR A 27 10.17 9.63 2.74
N ASP A 28 10.53 10.30 3.84
CA ASP A 28 11.88 10.19 4.43
C ASP A 28 12.20 8.79 4.98
N LYS A 29 11.17 7.97 5.23
CA LYS A 29 11.27 6.63 5.82
C LYS A 29 10.33 5.65 5.14
N VAL A 30 10.67 4.37 5.20
CA VAL A 30 9.79 3.28 4.75
C VAL A 30 8.48 3.32 5.54
N THR A 31 7.39 3.66 4.86
CA THR A 31 6.08 3.88 5.49
C THR A 31 4.97 3.25 4.67
N ILE A 32 4.04 2.56 5.34
CA ILE A 32 2.85 1.99 4.71
C ILE A 32 1.62 2.78 5.18
N TYR A 33 0.91 3.36 4.22
CA TYR A 33 -0.38 4.01 4.42
C TYR A 33 -1.50 3.09 3.93
N TYR A 34 -2.70 3.24 4.50
CA TYR A 34 -3.86 2.43 4.14
C TYR A 34 -5.03 3.31 3.71
N SER A 35 -5.67 2.95 2.60
CA SER A 35 -6.87 3.61 2.06
C SER A 35 -7.85 2.59 1.48
N ASP A 36 -9.06 2.99 1.08
CA ASP A 36 -9.99 2.14 0.35
C ASP A 36 -9.79 2.33 -1.17
N CYS A 37 -9.48 1.25 -1.90
CA CYS A 37 -9.46 1.32 -3.36
C CYS A 37 -10.88 1.24 -3.93
N ARG A 38 -11.05 1.68 -5.20
CA ARG A 38 -12.34 1.65 -5.91
C ARG A 38 -12.48 0.45 -6.85
N GLN A 39 -11.65 -0.57 -6.68
CA GLN A 39 -11.71 -1.76 -7.53
C GLN A 39 -13.00 -2.52 -7.23
N GLU A 40 -13.78 -2.84 -8.26
CA GLU A 40 -15.07 -3.51 -8.08
C GLU A 40 -14.95 -4.85 -7.34
N ALA A 41 -13.87 -5.60 -7.58
CA ALA A 41 -13.58 -6.85 -6.88
C ALA A 41 -13.41 -6.61 -5.38
N CYS A 42 -12.66 -5.57 -4.99
CA CYS A 42 -12.43 -5.23 -3.58
C CYS A 42 -13.70 -4.73 -2.87
N VAL A 43 -14.55 -3.97 -3.57
CA VAL A 43 -15.82 -3.47 -3.00
C VAL A 43 -16.77 -4.63 -2.72
N LYS A 44 -16.77 -5.68 -3.55
CA LYS A 44 -17.60 -6.87 -3.39
C LYS A 44 -17.10 -7.84 -2.31
N GLU A 45 -15.79 -7.84 -2.02
CA GLU A 45 -15.16 -8.73 -1.04
C GLU A 45 -15.19 -8.23 0.42
N GLY A 46 -15.77 -7.07 0.70
CA GLY A 46 -15.82 -6.45 2.04
C GLY A 46 -16.60 -7.20 3.13
N THR A 47 -16.93 -8.48 2.93
CA THR A 47 -17.69 -9.31 3.88
C THR A 47 -16.84 -10.32 4.66
N GLU A 48 -15.54 -10.47 4.39
CA GLU A 48 -14.70 -11.47 5.09
C GLU A 48 -13.45 -10.85 5.71
N ASN A 49 -13.62 -10.26 6.89
CA ASN A 49 -12.53 -9.74 7.73
C ASN A 49 -11.61 -10.88 8.20
N LYS A 50 -10.30 -10.76 7.93
CA LYS A 50 -9.26 -11.40 8.75
C LYS A 50 -8.40 -10.29 9.35
N GLU A 51 -8.72 -9.93 10.59
CA GLU A 51 -7.84 -9.20 11.49
C GLU A 51 -6.52 -9.98 11.57
N ARG A 52 -5.43 -9.37 11.11
CA ARG A 52 -4.08 -9.85 11.44
C ARG A 52 -3.52 -8.88 12.47
N GLU A 53 -3.59 -9.29 13.72
CA GLU A 53 -2.78 -8.72 14.81
C GLU A 53 -1.30 -8.74 14.39
N TYR A 54 -0.63 -7.60 14.54
CA TYR A 54 0.81 -7.53 14.51
C TYR A 54 1.30 -7.86 15.92
N GLU A 55 1.91 -9.03 16.11
CA GLU A 55 2.74 -9.26 17.30
C GLU A 55 4.02 -8.42 17.17
N ALA A 56 4.34 -7.72 18.26
CA ALA A 56 5.48 -6.83 18.42
C ALA A 56 6.78 -7.56 18.76
#